data_AF-A0A536UY32-F1
#
_entry.id   AF-A0A536UY32-F1
#
_cell.length_a   1.000
_cell.length_b   1.000
_cell.length_c   1.000
_cell.angle_alpha   90.00
_cell.angle_beta   90.00
_cell.angle_gamma   90.00
#
_symmetry.space_group_name_H-M   'P 1'
#
loop_
_entity.id
_entity.type
_entity.pdbx_description
1 polymer ?
#
loop_
_entity_poly.entity_id
_entity_poly.type
_entity_poly.pdbx_seq_one_letter_code
_entity_poly.pdbx_strand_id
1 'polypeptide(L)'
;MMRRGTDTVIRLCRSMVDAGAMRASDREIAALASNVGLVATYWISYQKISASERAGAVVSLDRAAYQVLSLIAPFLEGTHRALLDRLSQDYL
;
A
#
# COMPACT_ATOMS: atom_id res chain seq x y z
N MET A 1 -18.00 3.01 -1.27
CA MET A 1 -16.80 3.33 -0.47
C MET A 1 -15.50 3.00 -1.22
N MET A 2 -15.33 1.78 -1.76
CA MET A 2 -14.13 1.38 -2.51
C MET A 2 -13.79 2.30 -3.70
N ARG A 3 -14.78 2.68 -4.52
CA ARG A 3 -14.57 3.53 -5.72
C ARG A 3 -13.92 4.89 -5.41
N ARG A 4 -14.31 5.55 -4.31
CA ARG A 4 -13.69 6.81 -3.86
C ARG A 4 -12.24 6.62 -3.37
N GLY A 5 -11.96 5.50 -2.69
CA GLY A 5 -10.61 5.17 -2.23
C GLY A 5 -9.67 4.93 -3.41
N THR A 6 -10.12 4.16 -4.39
CA THR A 6 -9.38 3.89 -5.64
C THR A 6 -9.06 5.19 -6.39
N ASP A 7 -10.04 6.07 -6.59
CA ASP A 7 -9.82 7.35 -7.29
C ASP A 7 -8.80 8.24 -6.57
N THR A 8 -8.78 8.20 -5.23
CA THR A 8 -7.82 8.95 -4.42
C THR A 8 -6.40 8.44 -4.61
N VAL A 9 -6.21 7.11 -4.62
CA VAL A 9 -4.90 6.48 -4.85
C VAL A 9 -4.41 6.77 -6.27
N ILE A 10 -5.28 6.69 -7.28
CA ILE A 10 -4.93 7.02 -8.67
C ILE A 10 -4.40 8.46 -8.76
N ARG A 11 -5.12 9.42 -8.18
CA ARG A 11 -4.70 10.83 -8.16
C ARG A 11 -3.36 11.03 -7.46
N LEU A 12 -3.16 10.35 -6.34
CA LEU A 12 -1.90 10.44 -5.59
C LEU A 12 -0.73 9.91 -6.42
N CYS A 13 -0.87 8.71 -7.01
CA CYS A 13 0.16 8.12 -7.87
C CYS A 13 0.49 9.00 -9.07
N ARG A 14 -0.53 9.56 -9.75
CA ARG A 14 -0.31 10.50 -10.86
C ARG A 14 0.46 11.74 -10.43
N SER A 15 0.09 12.34 -9.30
CA SER A 15 0.82 13.49 -8.76
C SER A 15 2.28 13.17 -8.44
N MET A 16 2.59 11.94 -7.99
CA MET A 16 3.97 11.52 -7.74
C MET A 16 4.74 11.26 -9.04
N VAL A 17 4.08 10.77 -10.08
CA VAL A 17 4.68 10.63 -11.42
C VAL A 17 4.98 12.01 -12.01
N ASP A 18 4.03 12.95 -11.93
CA ASP A 18 4.21 14.33 -12.41
C ASP A 18 5.35 15.05 -11.66
N ALA A 19 5.55 14.74 -10.38
CA ALA A 19 6.64 15.26 -9.56
C ALA A 19 7.98 14.52 -9.75
N GLY A 20 8.03 13.46 -10.57
CA GLY A 20 9.23 12.63 -10.79
C GLY A 20 9.62 11.73 -9.61
N ALA A 21 8.76 11.60 -8.59
CA ALA A 21 8.99 10.76 -7.42
C ALA A 21 8.63 9.28 -7.66
N MET A 22 7.82 9.01 -8.69
CA MET A 22 7.35 7.68 -9.07
C MET A 22 7.51 7.47 -10.58
N ARG A 23 7.86 6.24 -10.98
CA ARG A 23 7.82 5.79 -12.37
C ARG A 23 6.85 4.62 -12.51
N ALA A 24 5.63 4.91 -12.96
CA ALA A 24 4.58 3.94 -13.18
C ALA A 24 3.72 4.34 -14.40
N SER A 25 3.33 3.35 -15.21
CA SER A 25 2.35 3.52 -16.28
C SER A 25 0.94 3.65 -15.73
N ASP A 26 0.00 4.21 -16.51
CA ASP A 26 -1.42 4.30 -16.13
C ASP A 26 -2.02 2.92 -15.78
N ARG A 27 -1.58 1.86 -16.48
CA ARG A 27 -2.01 0.49 -16.19
C ARG A 27 -1.53 0.03 -14.82
N GLU A 28 -0.28 0.33 -14.47
CA GLU A 28 0.29 0.00 -13.16
C GLU A 28 -0.39 0.79 -12.06
N ILE A 29 -0.67 2.08 -12.27
CA ILE A 29 -1.40 2.94 -11.32
C ILE A 29 -2.80 2.40 -11.05
N ALA A 30 -3.53 1.98 -12.08
CA ALA A 30 -4.87 1.40 -11.94
C ALA A 30 -4.83 0.06 -11.16
N ALA A 31 -3.83 -0.78 -11.42
CA ALA A 31 -3.62 -2.02 -10.67
C ALA A 31 -3.28 -1.76 -9.19
N LEU A 32 -2.40 -0.80 -8.93
CA LEU A 32 -2.04 -0.33 -7.58
C LEU A 32 -3.27 0.11 -6.80
N ALA A 33 -4.09 0.98 -7.37
CA ALA A 33 -5.28 1.49 -6.70
C ALA A 33 -6.32 0.39 -6.40
N SER A 34 -6.42 -0.62 -7.27
CA SER A 34 -7.27 -1.80 -7.05
C SER A 34 -6.74 -2.67 -5.92
N ASN A 35 -5.43 -2.92 -5.90
CA ASN A 35 -4.78 -3.73 -4.87
C ASN A 35 -4.83 -3.05 -3.49
N VAL A 36 -4.61 -1.73 -3.42
CA VAL A 36 -4.78 -0.97 -2.17
C VAL A 36 -6.22 -1.04 -1.67
N GLY A 37 -7.21 -0.94 -2.57
CA GLY A 37 -8.61 -1.11 -2.23
C GLY A 37 -8.94 -2.51 -1.68
N LEU A 38 -8.36 -3.56 -2.28
CA LEU A 38 -8.50 -4.94 -1.81
C LEU A 38 -7.87 -5.14 -0.43
N VAL A 39 -6.62 -4.69 -0.24
CA VAL A 39 -5.92 -4.78 1.05
C VAL A 39 -6.72 -4.05 2.12
N ALA A 40 -7.12 -2.80 1.89
CA ALA A 40 -7.89 -2.01 2.87
C ALA A 40 -9.25 -2.65 3.22
N THR A 41 -9.91 -3.31 2.25
CA THR A 41 -11.25 -3.90 2.44
C THR A 41 -11.18 -5.26 3.14
N TYR A 42 -10.19 -6.07 2.79
CA TYR A 42 -10.10 -7.46 3.23
C TYR A 42 -9.03 -7.70 4.30
N TRP A 43 -8.38 -6.65 4.81
CA TRP A 43 -7.29 -6.76 5.78
C TRP A 43 -7.65 -7.61 7.01
N ILE A 44 -8.82 -7.37 7.62
CA ILE A 44 -9.26 -8.10 8.81
C ILE A 44 -9.55 -9.57 8.47
N SER A 45 -10.15 -9.83 7.32
CA SER A 45 -10.41 -11.20 6.86
C SER A 45 -9.12 -11.96 6.59
N TYR A 46 -8.14 -11.31 5.96
CA TYR A 46 -6.81 -11.87 5.74
C TYR A 46 -6.12 -12.18 7.07
N GLN A 47 -6.10 -11.23 8.01
CA GLN A 47 -5.49 -11.42 9.34
C GLN A 47 -6.10 -12.61 10.09
N LYS A 48 -7.43 -12.77 10.07
CA LYS A 48 -8.11 -13.89 10.73
C LYS A 48 -7.70 -15.26 10.17
N ILE A 49 -7.48 -15.34 8.86
CA ILE A 49 -7.04 -16.58 8.20
C ILE A 49 -5.55 -16.82 8.46
N SER A 50 -4.72 -15.78 8.35
CA SER A 50 -3.26 -15.88 8.55
C SER A 50 -2.87 -16.08 10.02
N ALA A 51 -3.70 -15.64 10.98
CA ALA A 51 -3.44 -15.77 12.42
C ALA A 51 -3.66 -17.20 12.95
N SER A 52 -4.05 -18.17 12.11
CA SER A 52 -4.16 -19.58 12.48
C SER A 52 -2.87 -20.18 13.07
N GLU A 53 -1.69 -19.54 12.89
CA GLU A 53 -0.43 -19.97 13.51
C GLU A 53 -0.03 -19.21 14.79
N ARG A 54 -0.69 -18.10 15.14
CA ARG A 54 -0.36 -17.32 16.36
C ARG A 54 -1.63 -16.87 17.06
N ALA A 55 -2.13 -17.74 17.94
CA ALA A 55 -3.21 -17.43 18.87
C ALA A 55 -2.87 -16.15 19.67
N GLY A 56 -3.63 -15.08 19.44
CA GLY A 56 -3.54 -13.83 20.21
C GLY A 56 -3.05 -12.58 19.46
N ALA A 57 -2.80 -12.64 18.15
CA ALA A 57 -2.41 -11.44 17.39
C ALA A 57 -3.58 -10.43 17.30
N VAL A 58 -3.44 -9.30 17.99
CA VAL A 58 -4.33 -8.13 17.87
C VAL A 58 -4.29 -7.64 16.42
N VAL A 59 -5.47 -7.31 15.87
CA VAL A 59 -5.60 -6.71 14.53
C VAL A 59 -4.69 -5.47 14.45
N SER A 60 -3.55 -5.59 13.78
CA SER A 60 -2.62 -4.45 13.60
C SER A 60 -2.95 -3.70 12.32
N LEU A 61 -3.18 -2.40 12.45
CA LEU A 61 -3.37 -1.48 11.32
C LEU A 61 -2.03 -1.10 10.68
N ASP A 62 -0.97 -1.08 11.47
CA ASP A 62 0.43 -0.90 11.10
C ASP A 62 0.86 -1.88 10.00
N ARG A 63 0.58 -3.17 10.16
CA ARG A 63 0.83 -4.18 9.11
C ARG A 63 0.04 -3.95 7.81
N ALA A 64 -1.15 -3.35 7.90
CA ALA A 64 -1.93 -2.99 6.71
C ALA A 64 -1.23 -1.88 5.92
N ALA A 65 -0.74 -0.86 6.65
CA ALA A 65 0.03 0.24 6.08
C ALA A 65 1.31 -0.30 5.43
N TYR A 66 2.05 -1.17 6.11
CA TYR A 66 3.24 -1.82 5.54
C TYR A 66 2.94 -2.53 4.21
N GLN A 67 1.83 -3.27 4.11
CA GLN A 67 1.48 -3.95 2.86
C GLN A 67 1.12 -2.99 1.73
N VAL A 68 0.41 -1.91 2.03
CA VAL A 68 0.14 -0.85 1.05
C VAL A 68 1.43 -0.18 0.59
N LEU A 69 2.35 0.11 1.51
CA LEU A 69 3.65 0.70 1.17
C LEU A 69 4.47 -0.26 0.30
N SER A 70 4.47 -1.56 0.61
CA SER A 70 5.17 -2.58 -0.17
C SER A 70 4.69 -2.68 -1.62
N LEU A 71 3.41 -2.41 -1.89
CA LEU A 71 2.85 -2.35 -3.26
C LEU A 71 3.34 -1.11 -4.03
N ILE A 72 3.63 -0.01 -3.33
CA ILE A 72 4.05 1.27 -3.90
C ILE A 72 5.57 1.32 -4.10
N ALA A 73 6.34 0.68 -3.21
CA ALA A 73 7.80 0.69 -3.16
C ALA A 73 8.52 0.48 -4.50
N PRO A 74 8.14 -0.49 -5.35
CA PRO A 74 8.86 -0.78 -6.58
C PRO A 74 8.79 0.33 -7.62
N PHE A 75 7.82 1.24 -7.49
CA PHE A 75 7.58 2.32 -8.42
C PHE A 75 8.23 3.64 -7.98
N LEU A 76 8.76 3.73 -6.76
CA LEU A 76 9.40 4.94 -6.26
C LEU A 76 10.85 5.05 -6.75
N GLU A 77 11.24 6.26 -7.14
CA GLU A 77 12.57 6.57 -7.67
C GLU A 77 13.43 7.34 -6.65
N GLY A 78 14.74 7.08 -6.68
CA GLY A 78 15.74 7.83 -5.90
C GLY A 78 15.49 7.84 -4.37
N THR A 79 15.55 9.02 -3.77
CA THR A 79 15.44 9.22 -2.31
C THR A 79 14.07 8.85 -1.73
N HIS A 80 13.02 8.78 -2.56
CA HIS A 80 11.66 8.43 -2.12
C HIS A 80 11.54 6.97 -1.72
N ARG A 81 12.33 6.09 -2.36
CA ARG A 81 12.41 4.68 -1.96
C ARG A 81 13.07 4.53 -0.59
N ALA A 82 14.14 5.29 -0.33
CA ALA A 82 14.82 5.28 0.97
C ALA A 82 13.94 5.83 2.11
N LEU A 83 13.08 6.81 1.84
CA LEU A 83 12.09 7.29 2.81
C LEU A 83 11.06 6.20 3.14
N LEU A 84 10.60 5.49 2.12
CA LEU A 84 9.65 4.39 2.29
C LEU A 84 10.26 3.21 3.07
N ASP A 85 11.52 2.87 2.81
CA ASP A 85 12.25 1.83 3.54
C ASP A 85 12.39 2.20 5.02
N ARG A 86 12.69 3.48 5.31
CA ARG A 86 12.78 3.98 6.70
C ARG A 86 11.44 3.93 7.41
N LEU A 87 10.37 4.39 6.75
CA LEU A 87 9.01 4.32 7.31
C LEU A 87 8.56 2.87 7.51
N SER A 88 8.93 1.96 6.60
CA SER A 88 8.61 0.54 6.68
C SER A 88 9.23 -0.15 7.90
N GLN A 89 10.38 0.32 8.39
CA GLN A 89 10.97 -0.17 9.63
C GLN A 89 10.16 0.21 10.89
N ASP A 90 9.38 1.29 10.84
CA ASP A 90 8.53 1.72 11.96
C ASP A 90 7.23 0.89 12.06
N TYR A 91 6.89 0.09 11.04
CA TYR A 91 5.68 -0.73 10.99
C TYR A 91 5.90 -2.22 11.34
N LEU A 92 7.15 -2.64 11.65
CA LEU A 92 7.54 -4.02 12.00
C LEU A 92 7.95 -4.12 13.47
#